data_AF-A0A9E8CSX8-F1
#
_entry.id   AF-A0A9E8CSX8-F1
#
_cell.length_a   1.000
_cell.length_b   1.000
_cell.length_c   1.000
_cell.angle_alpha   90.00
_cell.angle_beta   90.00
_cell.angle_gamma   90.00
#
_symmetry.space_group_name_H-M   'P 1'
#
loop_
_entity.id
_entity.type
_entity.pdbx_description
1 polymer ?
#
loop_
_entity_poly.entity_id
_entity_poly.type
_entity_poly.pdbx_seq_one_letter_code
_entity_poly.pdbx_strand_id
1 'polypeptide(L)'
;MLRTTLALLLTGLATTASAQSIGQPLPRKTEPYASPAKPAAKSGSAARPCPEYGAGFVRVEGSQFCVKAGGAVRAEFGKSSHNGTGTRTDGMVYLESRGETTMGPVRSVLSVRGQVNRGLDSSPFRY
;
A
#
# COMPACT_ATOMS: atom_id res chain seq x y z
N MET A 1 28.34 -24.45 -49.92
CA MET A 1 27.59 -24.09 -48.68
C MET A 1 28.38 -24.52 -47.43
N LEU A 2 29.66 -24.15 -47.35
CA LEU A 2 30.59 -24.57 -46.27
C LEU A 2 31.50 -23.40 -45.84
N ARG A 3 30.99 -22.16 -45.99
CA ARG A 3 31.74 -20.92 -45.69
C ARG A 3 31.04 -20.02 -44.67
N THR A 4 29.76 -20.25 -44.41
CA THR A 4 28.97 -19.49 -43.43
C THR A 4 28.97 -20.12 -42.04
N THR A 5 29.42 -21.37 -41.89
CA THR A 5 29.53 -22.05 -40.58
C THR A 5 30.77 -21.64 -39.78
N LEU A 6 31.78 -21.04 -40.41
CA LEU A 6 33.02 -20.66 -39.72
C LEU A 6 32.93 -19.29 -39.03
N ALA A 7 32.00 -18.42 -39.44
CA ALA A 7 31.87 -17.07 -38.88
C ALA A 7 31.15 -17.03 -37.52
N LEU A 8 30.41 -18.09 -37.14
CA LEU A 8 29.70 -18.14 -35.85
C LEU A 8 30.55 -18.72 -34.71
N LEU A 9 31.73 -19.29 -35.02
CA LEU A 9 32.61 -19.94 -34.05
C LEU A 9 33.60 -18.99 -33.35
N LEU A 10 33.60 -17.69 -33.68
CA LEU A 10 34.62 -16.73 -33.25
C LEU A 10 34.15 -15.65 -32.26
N THR A 11 32.89 -15.67 -31.79
CA THR A 11 32.37 -14.68 -30.81
C THR A 11 32.18 -15.24 -29.40
N GLY A 12 32.74 -16.41 -29.10
CA GLY A 12 32.50 -17.15 -27.85
C GLY A 12 33.53 -16.94 -26.72
N LEU A 13 34.33 -15.88 -26.70
CA LEU A 13 35.16 -15.54 -25.53
C LEU A 13 34.44 -14.54 -24.62
N ALA A 14 33.30 -14.96 -24.07
CA ALA A 14 32.75 -14.33 -22.89
C ALA A 14 33.47 -14.91 -21.66
N THR A 15 34.33 -14.08 -21.08
CA THR A 15 35.02 -14.21 -19.80
C THR A 15 34.19 -14.95 -18.74
N THR A 16 34.49 -16.23 -18.51
CA THR A 16 34.17 -16.89 -17.25
C THR A 16 35.17 -16.41 -16.20
N ALA A 17 34.86 -15.28 -15.56
CA ALA A 17 35.51 -14.90 -14.32
C ALA A 17 35.10 -15.91 -13.23
N SER A 18 35.83 -17.03 -13.14
CA SER A 18 35.75 -17.91 -11.98
C SER A 18 36.36 -17.16 -10.79
N ALA A 19 35.50 -16.60 -9.94
CA ALA A 19 35.91 -16.19 -8.60
C ALA A 19 36.27 -17.45 -7.81
N GLN A 20 37.56 -17.80 -7.78
CA GLN A 20 38.06 -18.85 -6.89
C GLN A 20 38.10 -18.29 -5.47
N SER A 21 37.05 -18.58 -4.70
CA SER A 21 37.06 -18.34 -3.26
C SER A 21 38.01 -19.34 -2.61
N ILE A 22 39.28 -18.98 -2.52
CA ILE A 22 40.21 -19.55 -1.54
C ILE A 22 40.00 -18.73 -0.27
N GLY A 23 38.99 -19.10 0.51
CA GLY A 23 38.67 -18.45 1.76
C GLY A 23 37.97 -19.45 2.65
N GLN A 24 38.67 -19.89 3.69
CA GLN A 24 38.12 -20.63 4.83
C GLN A 24 36.70 -20.10 5.14
N PRO A 25 35.68 -20.95 5.39
CA PRO A 25 34.39 -20.45 5.86
C PRO A 25 34.63 -19.65 7.15
N LEU A 26 34.57 -18.32 7.03
CA LEU A 26 34.66 -17.45 8.19
C LEU A 26 33.50 -17.82 9.12
N PRO A 27 33.75 -18.00 10.42
CA PRO A 27 32.70 -18.31 11.38
C PRO A 27 31.65 -17.19 11.31
N ARG A 28 30.49 -17.52 10.74
CA ARG A 28 29.32 -16.64 10.67
C ARG A 28 28.84 -16.42 12.10
N LYS A 29 29.35 -15.39 12.77
CA LYS A 29 28.61 -14.76 13.86
C LYS A 29 27.31 -14.26 13.24
N THR A 30 26.20 -14.92 13.55
CA THR A 30 24.86 -14.40 13.33
C THR A 30 24.66 -13.23 14.29
N GLU A 31 25.31 -12.11 13.99
CA GLU A 31 24.85 -10.82 14.48
C GLU A 31 23.61 -10.50 13.61
N PRO A 32 22.42 -10.33 14.20
CA PRO A 32 21.27 -9.87 13.46
C PRO A 32 21.65 -8.61 12.71
N TYR A 33 21.44 -8.58 11.40
CA TYR A 33 21.52 -7.35 10.62
C TYR A 33 20.49 -6.38 11.21
N ALA A 34 20.93 -5.55 12.15
CA ALA A 34 20.18 -4.41 12.63
C ALA A 34 20.00 -3.51 11.41
N SER A 35 18.89 -3.70 10.71
CA SER A 35 18.46 -2.76 9.68
C SER A 35 18.48 -1.40 10.36
N PRO A 36 19.19 -0.39 9.83
CA PRO A 36 19.14 0.94 10.40
C PRO A 36 17.67 1.32 10.44
N ALA A 37 17.13 1.45 11.65
CA ALA A 37 15.75 1.83 11.86
C ALA A 37 15.55 3.12 11.07
N LYS A 38 14.74 3.06 10.01
CA LYS A 38 14.41 4.23 9.21
C LYS A 38 13.96 5.29 10.22
N PRO A 39 14.59 6.49 10.26
CA PRO A 39 14.25 7.49 11.25
C PRO A 39 12.74 7.63 11.29
N ALA A 40 12.15 7.41 12.47
CA ALA A 40 10.72 7.62 12.65
C ALA A 40 10.41 8.99 12.05
N ALA A 41 9.47 9.03 11.10
CA ALA A 41 9.10 10.28 10.46
C ALA A 41 8.88 11.30 11.58
N LYS A 42 9.69 12.36 11.61
CA LYS A 42 9.50 13.45 12.56
C LYS A 42 8.03 13.79 12.48
N SER A 43 7.31 13.70 13.60
CA SER A 43 5.90 14.08 13.63
C SER A 43 5.85 15.50 13.09
N GLY A 44 5.40 15.66 11.85
CA GLY A 44 5.14 16.98 11.29
C GLY A 44 4.29 17.72 12.32
N SER A 45 4.66 18.98 12.60
CA SER A 45 3.94 19.95 13.44
C SER A 45 2.67 19.35 14.03
N ALA A 46 2.73 18.92 15.30
CA ALA A 46 1.66 18.15 15.94
C ALA A 46 0.30 18.81 15.64
N ALA A 47 -0.45 18.19 14.72
CA ALA A 47 -1.65 18.80 14.17
C ALA A 47 -2.58 19.17 15.33
N ARG A 48 -2.97 20.45 15.41
CA ARG A 48 -3.70 20.96 16.58
C ARG A 48 -5.08 20.28 16.59
N PRO A 49 -5.44 19.49 17.61
CA PRO A 49 -6.74 18.83 17.64
C PRO A 49 -7.86 19.88 17.76
N CYS A 50 -9.02 19.61 17.16
CA CYS A 50 -10.22 20.42 17.28
C CYS A 50 -11.31 19.66 18.07
N PRO A 51 -11.24 19.65 19.41
CA PRO A 51 -12.24 18.96 20.23
C PRO A 51 -13.65 19.56 20.08
N GLU A 52 -13.78 20.81 19.64
CA GLU A 52 -15.07 21.49 19.43
C GLU A 52 -15.97 20.82 18.39
N TYR A 53 -15.37 20.12 17.40
CA TYR A 53 -16.11 19.38 16.37
C TYR A 53 -16.18 17.87 16.64
N GLY A 54 -15.49 17.40 17.69
CA GLY A 54 -15.45 16.01 18.12
C GLY A 54 -14.10 15.32 17.89
N ALA A 55 -14.01 14.06 18.32
CA ALA A 55 -12.78 13.28 18.23
C ALA A 55 -12.36 13.00 16.78
N GLY A 56 -11.06 13.14 16.53
CA GLY A 56 -10.42 12.89 15.23
C GLY A 56 -10.41 14.08 14.27
N PHE A 57 -10.91 15.24 14.69
CA PHE A 57 -10.76 16.49 13.94
C PHE A 57 -9.42 17.15 14.26
N VAL A 58 -8.74 17.63 13.22
CA VAL A 58 -7.49 18.39 13.32
C VAL A 58 -7.60 19.69 12.55
N ARG A 59 -7.01 20.77 13.08
CA ARG A 59 -6.96 22.08 12.43
C ARG A 59 -6.04 22.01 11.22
N VAL A 60 -6.50 22.51 10.09
CA VAL A 60 -5.65 22.69 8.90
C VAL A 60 -4.80 23.95 9.10
N GLU A 61 -3.48 23.84 8.96
CA GLU A 61 -2.56 24.97 9.09
C GLU A 61 -2.95 26.11 8.13
N GLY A 62 -2.94 27.34 8.62
CA GLY A 62 -3.34 28.52 7.85
C GLY A 62 -4.86 28.71 7.68
N SER A 63 -5.70 27.89 8.33
CA SER A 63 -7.16 28.07 8.30
C SER A 63 -7.82 27.82 9.64
N GLN A 64 -9.07 28.31 9.80
CA GLN A 64 -9.92 27.98 10.96
C GLN A 64 -10.69 26.66 10.77
N PHE A 65 -10.55 26.02 9.60
CA PHE A 65 -11.22 24.77 9.29
C PHE A 65 -10.56 23.59 10.00
N CYS A 66 -11.40 22.69 10.49
CA CYS A 66 -11.00 21.43 11.07
C CYS A 66 -11.45 20.29 10.16
N VAL A 67 -10.56 19.33 9.95
CA VAL A 67 -10.79 18.18 9.07
C VAL A 67 -10.69 16.87 9.83
N LYS A 68 -11.51 15.90 9.43
CA LYS A 68 -11.47 14.52 9.90
C LYS A 68 -11.42 13.60 8.70
N ALA A 69 -10.46 12.68 8.68
CA ALA A 69 -10.42 11.60 7.72
C ALA A 69 -10.85 10.29 8.41
N GLY A 70 -11.61 9.47 7.69
CA GLY A 70 -12.02 8.17 8.17
C GLY A 70 -12.33 7.23 7.02
N GLY A 71 -12.71 6.01 7.35
CA GLY A 71 -13.05 5.01 6.36
C GLY A 71 -13.48 3.70 6.98
N ALA A 72 -13.88 2.78 6.12
CA ALA A 72 -14.20 1.41 6.48
C ALA A 72 -13.79 0.49 5.33
N VAL A 73 -13.38 -0.72 5.68
CA VAL A 73 -13.08 -1.79 4.72
C VAL A 73 -13.90 -3.02 5.07
N ARG A 74 -14.39 -3.71 4.06
CA ARG A 74 -15.14 -4.95 4.17
C ARG A 74 -14.50 -5.99 3.26
N ALA A 75 -14.26 -7.18 3.80
CA ALA A 75 -13.76 -8.30 3.03
C ALA A 75 -14.68 -9.49 3.26
N GLU A 76 -15.06 -10.14 2.17
CA GLU A 76 -15.94 -11.30 2.17
C GLU A 76 -15.32 -12.42 1.36
N PHE A 77 -15.59 -13.63 1.80
CA PHE A 77 -15.18 -14.87 1.16
C PHE A 77 -16.38 -15.83 1.15
N GLY A 78 -16.60 -16.47 0.01
CA GLY A 78 -17.64 -17.50 -0.14
C GLY A 78 -17.08 -18.75 -0.79
N LYS A 79 -17.58 -19.91 -0.36
CA LYS A 79 -17.37 -21.22 -0.99
C LYS A 79 -18.72 -21.83 -1.35
N SER A 80 -18.92 -22.24 -2.59
CA SER A 80 -20.19 -22.79 -3.05
C SER A 80 -20.18 -24.31 -3.10
N SER A 81 -21.36 -24.91 -3.02
CA SER A 81 -21.55 -26.36 -3.14
C SER A 81 -21.16 -26.92 -4.53
N HIS A 82 -21.13 -26.06 -5.55
CA HIS A 82 -20.78 -26.43 -6.93
C HIS A 82 -19.29 -26.21 -7.23
N ASN A 83 -18.44 -26.34 -6.21
CA ASN A 83 -16.99 -26.15 -6.27
C ASN A 83 -16.50 -24.76 -6.70
N GLY A 84 -17.34 -23.73 -6.54
CA GLY A 84 -16.95 -22.34 -6.76
C GLY A 84 -16.33 -21.72 -5.50
N THR A 85 -15.48 -20.73 -5.69
CA THR A 85 -15.00 -19.84 -4.62
C THR A 85 -15.07 -18.40 -5.11
N GLY A 86 -15.45 -17.48 -4.24
CA GLY A 86 -15.50 -16.06 -4.56
C GLY A 86 -14.94 -15.20 -3.44
N THR A 87 -14.41 -14.04 -3.79
CA THR A 87 -14.09 -12.98 -2.81
C THR A 87 -14.66 -11.64 -3.23
N ARG A 88 -14.97 -10.79 -2.25
CA ARG A 88 -15.37 -9.39 -2.45
C ARG A 88 -14.64 -8.54 -1.44
N THR A 89 -14.09 -7.43 -1.91
CA THR A 89 -13.45 -6.45 -1.04
C THR A 89 -14.04 -5.09 -1.38
N ASP A 90 -14.63 -4.46 -0.38
CA ASP A 90 -15.18 -3.11 -0.49
C ASP A 90 -14.41 -2.19 0.45
N GLY A 91 -14.28 -0.93 0.06
CA GLY A 91 -13.66 0.10 0.87
C GLY A 91 -14.39 1.41 0.68
N MET A 92 -14.47 2.18 1.76
CA MET A 92 -14.83 3.59 1.69
C MET A 92 -13.84 4.42 2.49
N VAL A 93 -13.53 5.59 1.97
CA VAL A 93 -12.82 6.64 2.69
C VAL A 93 -13.65 7.91 2.63
N TYR A 94 -13.62 8.69 3.69
CA TYR A 94 -14.28 9.98 3.75
C TYR A 94 -13.40 11.02 4.40
N LEU A 95 -13.60 12.26 3.97
CA LEU A 95 -13.00 13.45 4.54
C LEU A 95 -14.12 14.43 4.86
N GLU A 96 -14.20 14.82 6.12
CA GLU A 96 -15.17 15.79 6.60
C GLU A 96 -14.43 17.07 7.00
N SER A 97 -14.89 18.23 6.55
CA SER A 97 -14.41 19.54 7.00
C SER A 97 -15.52 20.34 7.67
N ARG A 98 -15.17 21.04 8.75
CA ARG A 98 -16.07 21.93 9.50
C ARG A 98 -15.36 23.23 9.85
N GLY A 99 -16.09 24.34 9.82
CA GLY A 99 -15.57 25.64 10.21
C GLY A 99 -16.65 26.72 10.24
N GLU A 100 -16.39 27.80 10.98
CA GLU A 100 -17.23 29.00 10.98
C GLU A 100 -16.84 29.93 9.83
N THR A 101 -17.83 30.52 9.18
CA THR A 101 -17.64 31.54 8.14
C THR A 101 -18.48 32.78 8.47
N THR A 102 -18.26 33.88 7.77
CA THR A 102 -19.09 35.10 7.93
C THR A 102 -20.57 34.88 7.61
N MET A 103 -20.90 33.83 6.86
CA MET A 103 -22.27 33.46 6.51
C MET A 103 -22.85 32.38 7.45
N GLY A 104 -22.09 31.96 8.47
CA GLY A 104 -22.46 30.92 9.42
C GLY A 104 -21.62 29.64 9.30
N PRO A 105 -22.01 28.58 10.00
CA PRO A 105 -21.26 27.33 10.05
C PRO A 105 -21.31 26.59 8.71
N VAL A 106 -20.15 26.13 8.24
CA VAL A 106 -20.02 25.34 7.02
C VAL A 106 -19.53 23.93 7.36
N ARG A 107 -20.18 22.93 6.76
CA ARG A 107 -19.80 21.52 6.82
C ARG A 107 -19.72 20.96 5.41
N SER A 108 -18.61 20.30 5.08
CA SER A 108 -18.45 19.56 3.83
C SER A 108 -18.02 18.12 4.10
N VAL A 109 -18.50 17.19 3.28
CA VAL A 109 -18.17 15.76 3.38
C VAL A 109 -17.85 15.25 1.98
N LEU A 110 -16.64 14.73 1.80
CA LEU A 110 -16.20 14.06 0.60
C LEU A 110 -16.09 12.57 0.92
N SER A 111 -16.69 11.71 0.11
CA SER A 111 -16.61 10.26 0.30
C SER A 111 -16.28 9.56 -1.01
N VAL A 112 -15.35 8.62 -0.97
CA VAL A 112 -14.96 7.77 -2.09
C VAL A 112 -15.18 6.32 -1.70
N ARG A 113 -15.81 5.55 -2.60
CA ARG A 113 -16.03 4.11 -2.42
C ARG A 113 -15.38 3.35 -3.56
N GLY A 114 -14.83 2.18 -3.25
CA GLY A 114 -14.26 1.26 -4.21
C GLY A 114 -14.64 -0.17 -3.84
N GLN A 115 -14.84 -1.00 -4.86
CA GLN A 115 -15.16 -2.41 -4.67
C GLN A 115 -14.44 -3.26 -5.71
N VAL A 116 -13.99 -4.43 -5.28
CA VAL A 116 -13.36 -5.44 -6.12
C VAL A 116 -14.06 -6.76 -5.85
N ASN A 117 -14.76 -7.27 -6.87
CA ASN A 117 -15.42 -8.57 -6.80
C ASN A 117 -14.68 -9.59 -7.66
N ARG A 118 -14.31 -10.73 -7.09
CA ARG A 118 -13.73 -11.89 -7.77
C ARG A 118 -14.70 -13.07 -7.70
N GLY A 119 -15.85 -12.93 -8.35
CA GLY A 119 -16.84 -14.00 -8.50
C GLY A 119 -17.72 -14.25 -7.28
N LEU A 120 -17.68 -13.40 -6.25
CA LEU A 120 -18.53 -13.56 -5.08
C LEU A 120 -19.98 -13.08 -5.29
N ASP A 121 -20.25 -12.19 -6.25
CA ASP A 121 -21.65 -11.81 -6.58
C ASP A 121 -22.30 -12.77 -7.60
N SER A 122 -21.58 -13.82 -7.99
CA SER A 122 -22.04 -14.79 -8.98
C SER A 122 -23.12 -15.73 -8.42
N SER A 123 -23.89 -16.36 -9.30
CA SER A 123 -25.16 -17.04 -9.01
C SER A 123 -25.17 -18.18 -7.96
N PRO A 124 -24.06 -18.78 -7.49
CA PRO A 124 -24.12 -19.65 -6.31
C PRO A 124 -23.81 -18.95 -4.97
N PHE A 125 -23.63 -17.62 -4.95
CA PHE A 125 -23.18 -16.84 -3.79
C PHE A 125 -24.04 -15.63 -3.42
N ARG A 126 -25.17 -15.39 -4.11
CA ARG A 126 -26.08 -14.28 -3.78
C ARG A 126 -26.60 -14.43 -2.35
N TYR A 127 -26.25 -13.49 -1.47
CA TYR A 127 -26.79 -13.32 -0.11
C TYR A 127 -27.50 -11.97 0.03
#